data_AF-A0A8S3VLF7-F1
#
_entry.id   AF-A0A8S3VLF7-F1
#
_cell.length_a   1.000
_cell.length_b   1.000
_cell.length_c   1.000
_cell.angle_alpha   90.00
_cell.angle_beta   90.00
_cell.angle_gamma   90.00
#
_symmetry.space_group_name_H-M   'P 1'
#
loop_
_entity.id
_entity.type
_entity.pdbx_description
1 polymer ?
#
loop_
_entity_poly.entity_id
_entity_poly.type
_entity_poly.pdbx_seq_one_letter_code
_entity_poly.pdbx_strand_id
1 'polypeptide(L)'
;MYRGEGQPAVLLKPDKGKAVRFDNGAQFERSLEDTFILADGFKSRIVIVVNGRFPGPTITAREGQEVIVHVRNLMHTDSTTIHWHGLHQKKSPWSDGVAFVTQCPILPGQNYTYKFNASRFGTSFYHAHIGDQRTMGLYGPLIILPTPDQQVSLPQEGDKVFVAIIQDWNHDDDEDALYQKNVMGGRFYRSSTEHNEVPLTRFEVEQNEDYRFRVISAATLYPFRVFVEGHRPIYVEASDGFEIDKKEVESFIIHPGERIDFLLNADEPPGSYLLVAETLEVYSENEYHAAEAIIHYKNADINPNPPKVTPRTCDSAGSECRVFNCPFTQFSSTQKIKCVTFNDVISMDPNSNTDEVKSDDVVEMFFNFAFPGENGYTPGSVNGHQFLPPTVAAYAQPDLVDYNCNACNASTICECTYAVTIDNDNKDRVYQFVITNIGGGAGWSHPVHLHGHSFYVMKMVFATYDSDGKLMQNGTQDNIDIICPDSKNFCSDAKWRNELG
;
A
#
# COMPACT_ATOMS: atom_id res chain seq x y z
N MET A 1 14.58 -5.38 44.75
CA MET A 1 14.50 -6.80 44.37
C MET A 1 13.04 -7.12 44.10
N TYR A 2 12.60 -6.95 42.86
CA TYR A 2 11.41 -7.58 42.28
C TYR A 2 11.77 -7.76 40.81
N ARG A 3 12.21 -8.98 40.48
CA ARG A 3 12.34 -9.46 39.10
C ARG A 3 10.96 -9.89 38.65
N GLY A 4 10.50 -9.35 37.53
CA GLY A 4 9.36 -9.85 36.78
C GLY A 4 9.72 -9.85 35.30
N GLU A 5 10.00 -11.04 34.78
CA GLU A 5 10.11 -11.32 33.35
C GLU A 5 8.68 -11.43 32.73
N GLY A 6 8.51 -10.98 31.48
CA GLY A 6 7.29 -11.13 30.64
C GLY A 6 6.40 -9.86 30.59
N GLN A 7 5.88 -9.39 29.45
CA GLN A 7 5.48 -10.05 28.19
C GLN A 7 5.72 -9.17 26.93
N PRO A 8 5.94 -9.78 25.74
CA PRO A 8 5.89 -9.11 24.45
C PRO A 8 4.44 -8.76 24.04
N ALA A 9 4.30 -8.16 22.87
CA ALA A 9 3.07 -7.58 22.30
C ALA A 9 1.73 -8.20 22.71
N VAL A 10 0.83 -7.36 23.21
CA VAL A 10 -0.53 -7.76 23.54
C VAL A 10 -1.27 -8.04 22.23
N LEU A 11 -1.38 -9.34 21.93
CA LEU A 11 -2.30 -9.92 20.96
C LEU A 11 -3.68 -9.96 21.63
N LEU A 12 -4.49 -8.90 21.49
CA LEU A 12 -5.87 -8.91 21.99
C LEU A 12 -6.74 -9.68 20.99
N LYS A 13 -6.99 -10.97 21.29
CA LYS A 13 -7.93 -11.79 20.54
C LYS A 13 -9.37 -11.32 20.81
N PRO A 14 -10.26 -11.29 19.80
CA PRO A 14 -11.68 -11.05 20.00
C PRO A 14 -12.30 -12.05 21.01
N ASP A 15 -12.87 -11.57 22.12
CA ASP A 15 -13.70 -12.40 23.01
C ASP A 15 -15.14 -12.43 22.50
N LYS A 16 -15.49 -13.49 21.75
CA LYS A 16 -16.87 -13.94 21.49
C LYS A 16 -17.90 -12.84 21.23
N GLY A 17 -17.60 -11.91 20.32
CA GLY A 17 -18.54 -10.88 19.86
C GLY A 17 -18.72 -9.66 20.78
N LYS A 18 -17.85 -9.45 21.78
CA LYS A 18 -17.81 -8.20 22.56
C LYS A 18 -16.89 -7.15 21.91
N ALA A 19 -17.21 -5.87 22.07
CA ALA A 19 -16.36 -4.76 21.63
C ALA A 19 -14.94 -4.90 22.23
N VAL A 20 -13.91 -4.72 21.40
CA VAL A 20 -12.51 -4.72 21.86
C VAL A 20 -12.10 -3.27 22.12
N ARG A 21 -11.74 -2.99 23.38
CA ARG A 21 -11.18 -1.70 23.79
C ARG A 21 -9.65 -1.76 23.70
N PHE A 22 -9.08 -0.94 22.83
CA PHE A 22 -7.63 -0.77 22.72
C PHE A 22 -7.19 0.35 23.67
N ASP A 23 -7.06 0.02 24.96
CA ASP A 23 -6.60 0.95 25.99
C ASP A 23 -5.65 0.20 26.93
N ASN A 24 -4.37 0.14 26.54
CA ASN A 24 -3.32 -0.28 27.46
C ASN A 24 -2.75 0.99 28.09
N GLY A 25 -3.33 1.44 29.19
CA GLY A 25 -2.82 2.52 30.04
C GLY A 25 -1.49 2.21 30.74
N ALA A 26 -0.57 1.50 30.07
CA ALA A 26 0.76 1.21 30.57
C ALA A 26 1.58 2.50 30.59
N GLN A 27 1.80 3.05 31.79
CA GLN A 27 2.86 4.03 31.99
C GLN A 27 4.20 3.31 31.88
N PHE A 28 4.96 3.66 30.84
CA PHE A 28 6.36 3.25 30.72
C PHE A 28 7.23 4.36 31.31
N GLU A 29 7.76 4.16 32.51
CA GLU A 29 8.96 4.89 32.95
C GLU A 29 10.13 4.35 32.14
N ARG A 30 10.63 5.11 31.16
CA ARG A 30 11.89 4.80 30.48
C ARG A 30 13.03 5.66 31.04
N SER A 31 14.19 5.05 31.21
CA SER A 31 15.44 5.77 31.39
C SER A 31 15.81 6.49 30.08
N LEU A 32 16.54 7.61 30.15
CA LEU A 32 16.97 8.37 28.96
C LEU A 32 17.84 7.56 27.96
N GLU A 33 18.37 6.42 28.38
CA GLU A 33 19.13 5.50 27.52
C GLU A 33 18.24 4.48 26.79
N ASP A 34 16.99 4.27 27.25
CA ASP A 34 15.99 3.41 26.58
C ASP A 34 15.16 4.18 25.52
N THR A 35 15.46 5.45 25.25
CA THR A 35 14.56 6.37 24.52
C THR A 35 14.72 6.36 22.99
N PHE A 36 15.69 5.63 22.43
CA PHE A 36 15.98 5.66 21.00
C PHE A 36 15.42 4.42 20.29
N ILE A 37 14.57 4.66 19.30
CA ILE A 37 14.12 3.65 18.35
C ILE A 37 14.83 3.94 17.04
N LEU A 38 15.70 3.02 16.61
CA LEU A 38 16.39 3.10 15.33
C LEU A 38 15.71 2.11 14.38
N ALA A 39 15.11 2.60 13.30
CA ALA A 39 14.41 1.77 12.32
C ALA A 39 15.36 0.85 11.54
N ASP A 40 16.55 1.34 11.23
CA ASP A 40 17.54 0.66 10.40
C ASP A 40 18.97 0.80 10.93
N GLY A 41 19.14 1.28 12.17
CA GLY A 41 20.44 1.53 12.82
C GLY A 41 21.08 2.88 12.50
N PHE A 42 20.47 3.71 11.64
CA PHE A 42 20.92 5.09 11.41
C PHE A 42 20.39 6.02 12.50
N LYS A 43 21.20 6.99 12.94
CA LYS A 43 20.99 7.72 14.22
C LYS A 43 20.30 9.08 14.10
N SER A 44 19.93 9.54 12.90
CA SER A 44 19.62 10.97 12.68
C SER A 44 18.16 11.29 12.34
N ARG A 45 17.17 10.55 12.87
CA ARG A 45 15.75 10.83 12.59
C ARG A 45 14.83 10.59 13.77
N ILE A 46 13.82 11.46 13.92
CA ILE A 46 12.69 11.26 14.84
C ILE A 46 11.72 10.25 14.23
N VAL A 47 11.29 9.27 15.04
CA VAL A 47 10.28 8.28 14.67
C VAL A 47 9.00 8.50 15.49
N ILE A 48 7.87 8.66 14.81
CA ILE A 48 6.56 8.67 15.44
C ILE A 48 6.15 7.23 15.75
N VAL A 49 5.84 6.96 17.01
CA VAL A 49 5.56 5.60 17.48
C VAL A 49 4.22 5.49 18.18
N VAL A 50 3.57 4.33 18.01
CA VAL A 50 2.30 4.02 18.67
C VAL A 50 2.60 3.14 19.88
N ASN A 51 2.23 3.62 21.07
CA ASN A 51 2.50 2.93 22.35
C ASN A 51 3.98 2.54 22.53
N GLY A 52 4.90 3.42 22.10
CA GLY A 52 6.34 3.20 22.23
C GLY A 52 6.90 2.08 21.34
N ARG A 53 6.21 1.75 20.24
CA ARG A 53 6.61 0.69 19.30
C ARG A 53 6.65 1.17 17.86
N PHE A 54 7.59 0.60 17.13
CA PHE A 54 7.78 0.78 15.71
C PHE A 54 8.11 -0.57 15.06
N PRO A 55 7.40 -0.96 13.98
CA PRO A 55 6.11 -0.42 13.56
C PRO A 55 5.06 -0.44 14.70
N GLY A 56 3.95 0.26 14.50
CA GLY A 56 2.84 0.26 15.44
C GLY A 56 2.30 -1.16 15.72
N PRO A 57 1.70 -1.40 16.89
CA PRO A 57 1.19 -2.72 17.25
C PRO A 57 0.11 -3.21 16.27
N THR A 58 0.12 -4.50 15.95
CA THR A 58 -0.96 -5.13 15.19
C THR A 58 -2.28 -5.02 15.92
N ILE A 59 -3.29 -4.48 15.23
CA ILE A 59 -4.68 -4.51 15.67
C ILE A 59 -5.34 -5.72 15.00
N THR A 60 -6.08 -6.50 15.78
CA THR A 60 -6.83 -7.65 15.25
C THR A 60 -8.28 -7.56 15.71
N ALA A 61 -9.20 -7.72 14.76
CA ALA A 61 -10.64 -7.77 15.01
C ALA A 61 -11.25 -8.90 14.17
N ARG A 62 -12.48 -9.31 14.47
CA ARG A 62 -13.27 -10.15 13.57
C ARG A 62 -14.19 -9.31 12.72
N GLU A 63 -14.49 -9.78 11.52
CA GLU A 63 -15.47 -9.16 10.64
C GLU A 63 -16.81 -8.93 11.37
N GLY A 64 -17.39 -7.75 11.17
CA GLY A 64 -18.60 -7.29 11.85
C GLY A 64 -18.40 -6.80 13.28
N GLN A 65 -17.22 -6.97 13.88
CA GLN A 65 -16.95 -6.54 15.26
C GLN A 65 -16.80 -5.01 15.35
N GLU A 66 -17.38 -4.41 16.40
CA GLU A 66 -17.12 -3.00 16.73
C GLU A 66 -15.71 -2.85 17.31
N VAL A 67 -14.95 -1.94 16.69
CA VAL A 67 -13.60 -1.56 17.06
C VAL A 67 -13.65 -0.17 17.68
N ILE A 68 -13.10 -0.04 18.90
CA ILE A 68 -13.02 1.23 19.63
C ILE A 68 -11.55 1.51 19.95
N VAL A 69 -10.98 2.53 19.30
CA VAL A 69 -9.58 2.94 19.52
C VAL A 69 -9.53 4.35 20.11
N HIS A 70 -8.92 4.45 21.29
CA HIS A 70 -8.64 5.73 21.92
C HIS A 70 -7.24 6.20 21.52
N VAL A 71 -7.17 7.27 20.74
CA VAL A 71 -5.92 7.88 20.33
C VAL A 71 -5.69 9.11 21.19
N ARG A 72 -4.57 9.13 21.89
CA ARG A 72 -4.07 10.29 22.63
C ARG A 72 -2.83 10.81 21.93
N ASN A 73 -2.88 12.03 21.43
CA ASN A 73 -1.71 12.66 20.83
C ASN A 73 -0.78 13.16 21.93
N LEU A 74 0.40 12.54 22.03
CA LEU A 74 1.44 12.91 23.00
C LEU A 74 2.59 13.69 22.37
N MET A 75 2.53 13.98 21.06
CA MET A 75 3.50 14.86 20.41
C MET A 75 3.34 16.29 20.92
N HIS A 76 4.44 17.04 20.97
CA HIS A 76 4.47 18.36 21.61
C HIS A 76 3.86 19.45 20.74
N THR A 77 4.13 19.43 19.44
CA THR A 77 3.77 20.50 18.49
C THR A 77 2.84 20.02 17.40
N ASP A 78 2.91 18.73 17.05
CA ASP A 78 2.28 18.25 15.83
C ASP A 78 0.92 17.66 16.12
N SER A 79 -0.06 18.00 15.29
CA SER A 79 -1.35 17.32 15.28
C SER A 79 -1.25 15.97 14.57
N THR A 80 -2.16 15.04 14.84
CA THR A 80 -2.17 13.73 14.17
C THR A 80 -3.58 13.28 13.81
N THR A 81 -3.70 12.32 12.90
CA THR A 81 -4.92 11.56 12.64
C THR A 81 -4.53 10.13 12.30
N ILE A 82 -5.44 9.17 12.49
CA ILE A 82 -5.22 7.77 12.13
C ILE A 82 -6.26 7.35 11.11
N HIS A 83 -5.82 6.93 9.93
CA HIS A 83 -6.65 6.30 8.91
C HIS A 83 -6.54 4.77 8.97
N TRP A 84 -7.68 4.11 8.72
CA TRP A 84 -7.84 2.66 8.76
C TRP A 84 -7.92 2.12 7.33
N HIS A 85 -6.77 1.99 6.69
CA HIS A 85 -6.63 1.76 5.26
C HIS A 85 -7.33 0.47 4.79
N GLY A 86 -8.31 0.63 3.89
CA GLY A 86 -9.11 -0.47 3.35
C GLY A 86 -10.37 -0.80 4.16
N LEU A 87 -10.67 -0.09 5.26
CA LEU A 87 -11.98 -0.19 5.90
C LEU A 87 -13.00 0.74 5.25
N HIS A 88 -14.21 0.24 5.04
CA HIS A 88 -15.25 1.00 4.32
C HIS A 88 -15.88 2.11 5.15
N GLN A 89 -15.67 2.14 6.48
CA GLN A 89 -16.24 3.14 7.40
C GLN A 89 -17.75 3.36 7.22
N LYS A 90 -18.48 2.31 6.80
CA LYS A 90 -19.92 2.37 6.59
C LYS A 90 -20.61 2.74 7.90
N LYS A 91 -21.42 3.81 7.89
CA LYS A 91 -22.06 4.41 9.09
C LYS A 91 -21.08 4.98 10.12
N SER A 92 -19.81 5.16 9.77
CA SER A 92 -18.78 5.77 10.63
C SER A 92 -17.78 6.64 9.83
N PRO A 93 -18.20 7.43 8.82
CA PRO A 93 -17.27 8.20 7.98
C PRO A 93 -16.41 9.20 8.78
N TRP A 94 -16.89 9.71 9.93
CA TRP A 94 -16.12 10.55 10.85
C TRP A 94 -14.94 9.82 11.53
N SER A 95 -14.89 8.49 11.45
CA SER A 95 -13.80 7.65 11.94
C SER A 95 -12.78 7.30 10.85
N ASP A 96 -12.94 7.81 9.62
CA ASP A 96 -12.03 7.47 8.52
C ASP A 96 -10.62 8.00 8.71
N GLY A 97 -10.43 9.16 9.35
CA GLY A 97 -9.10 9.63 9.77
C GLY A 97 -8.40 10.60 8.82
N VAL A 98 -9.02 10.97 7.71
CA VAL A 98 -8.45 11.95 6.77
C VAL A 98 -8.59 13.36 7.33
N ALA A 99 -7.46 14.00 7.63
CA ALA A 99 -7.43 15.38 8.13
C ALA A 99 -8.09 16.34 7.14
N PHE A 100 -8.92 17.24 7.68
CA PHE A 100 -9.68 18.25 6.92
C PHE A 100 -10.70 17.70 5.92
N VAL A 101 -10.78 16.39 5.70
CA VAL A 101 -11.88 15.78 4.94
C VAL A 101 -12.91 15.21 5.91
N THR A 102 -12.54 14.21 6.71
CA THR A 102 -13.49 13.52 7.59
C THR A 102 -13.48 14.03 9.03
N GLN A 103 -12.37 14.62 9.46
CA GLN A 103 -12.22 15.17 10.81
C GLN A 103 -11.23 16.34 10.87
N CYS A 104 -11.30 17.12 11.95
CA CYS A 104 -10.20 17.98 12.35
C CYS A 104 -9.04 17.13 12.92
N PRO A 105 -7.78 17.55 12.76
CA PRO A 105 -6.64 16.89 13.37
C PRO A 105 -6.72 16.84 14.90
N ILE A 106 -6.18 15.77 15.49
CA ILE A 106 -6.06 15.60 16.95
C ILE A 106 -4.88 16.45 17.41
N LEU A 107 -5.13 17.55 18.12
CA LEU A 107 -4.07 18.46 18.55
C LEU A 107 -3.19 17.86 19.66
N PRO A 108 -1.96 18.38 19.87
CA PRO A 108 -1.10 18.01 20.99
C PRO A 108 -1.86 17.94 22.34
N GLY A 109 -1.71 16.82 23.05
CA GLY A 109 -2.33 16.56 24.34
C GLY A 109 -3.82 16.17 24.29
N GLN A 110 -4.48 16.24 23.13
CA GLN A 110 -5.88 15.87 22.97
C GLN A 110 -6.09 14.36 22.76
N ASN A 111 -7.33 13.94 22.98
CA ASN A 111 -7.78 12.58 22.74
C ASN A 111 -8.88 12.58 21.68
N TYR A 112 -8.90 11.54 20.85
CA TYR A 112 -9.99 11.22 19.95
C TYR A 112 -10.33 9.73 20.06
N THR A 113 -11.61 9.40 19.90
CA THR A 113 -12.05 8.00 19.93
C THR A 113 -12.61 7.61 18.57
N TYR A 114 -11.87 6.76 17.87
CA TYR A 114 -12.35 6.12 16.65
C TYR A 114 -13.30 4.98 17.04
N LYS A 115 -14.49 4.97 16.44
CA LYS A 115 -15.48 3.90 16.58
C LYS A 115 -16.01 3.52 15.21
N PHE A 116 -15.84 2.27 14.83
CA PHE A 116 -16.26 1.75 13.54
C PHE A 116 -16.43 0.22 13.62
N ASN A 117 -17.12 -0.34 12.64
CA ASN A 117 -17.20 -1.79 12.49
C ASN A 117 -16.09 -2.27 11.56
N ALA A 118 -15.41 -3.35 11.94
CA ALA A 118 -14.50 -4.07 11.06
C ALA A 118 -15.30 -4.65 9.88
N SER A 119 -15.19 -4.03 8.70
CA SER A 119 -16.14 -4.26 7.61
C SER A 119 -16.00 -5.64 6.95
N ARG A 120 -14.81 -5.97 6.43
CA ARG A 120 -14.53 -7.21 5.69
C ARG A 120 -13.30 -7.88 6.28
N PHE A 121 -13.28 -9.21 6.35
CA PHE A 121 -12.07 -9.94 6.70
C PHE A 121 -10.97 -9.77 5.65
N GLY A 122 -9.70 -9.82 6.07
CA GLY A 122 -8.54 -9.65 5.18
C GLY A 122 -7.35 -8.96 5.85
N THR A 123 -6.34 -8.68 5.04
CA THR A 123 -5.15 -7.92 5.42
C THR A 123 -5.35 -6.42 5.14
N SER A 124 -5.25 -5.61 6.19
CA SER A 124 -5.37 -4.15 6.17
C SER A 124 -4.25 -3.56 7.06
N PHE A 125 -4.17 -2.24 7.13
CA PHE A 125 -3.24 -1.53 8.01
C PHE A 125 -3.82 -0.18 8.43
N TYR A 126 -3.23 0.43 9.43
CA TYR A 126 -3.52 1.81 9.80
C TYR A 126 -2.27 2.67 9.61
N HIS A 127 -2.46 3.95 9.34
CA HIS A 127 -1.37 4.91 9.20
C HIS A 127 -1.82 6.33 9.51
N ALA A 128 -0.87 7.24 9.73
CA ALA A 128 -1.19 8.66 9.83
C ALA A 128 -1.70 9.21 8.50
N HIS A 129 -2.71 10.07 8.54
CA HIS A 129 -3.32 10.67 7.34
C HIS A 129 -3.37 12.21 7.47
N ILE A 130 -2.21 12.74 7.85
CA ILE A 130 -1.90 14.17 7.92
C ILE A 130 -0.42 14.38 7.67
N GLY A 131 -0.09 15.30 6.77
CA GLY A 131 1.29 15.56 6.35
C GLY A 131 1.98 14.29 5.89
N ASP A 132 3.25 14.19 6.25
CA ASP A 132 4.16 13.08 5.93
C ASP A 132 4.35 12.10 7.11
N GLN A 133 3.55 12.21 8.18
CA GLN A 133 3.71 11.45 9.43
C GLN A 133 3.73 9.91 9.25
N ARG A 134 3.14 9.41 8.16
CA ARG A 134 3.27 8.00 7.76
C ARG A 134 4.73 7.63 7.51
N THR A 135 5.48 8.45 6.77
CA THR A 135 6.92 8.24 6.49
C THR A 135 7.77 8.34 7.75
N MET A 136 7.30 9.11 8.74
CA MET A 136 7.95 9.28 10.04
C MET A 136 7.70 8.08 10.98
N GLY A 137 6.95 7.06 10.55
CA GLY A 137 6.81 5.79 11.25
C GLY A 137 5.45 5.51 11.87
N LEU A 138 4.47 6.41 11.69
CA LEU A 138 3.11 6.17 12.18
C LEU A 138 2.34 5.28 11.20
N TYR A 139 2.52 3.97 11.34
CA TYR A 139 1.73 2.92 10.70
C TYR A 139 1.80 1.60 11.48
N GLY A 140 0.86 0.70 11.24
CA GLY A 140 0.91 -0.67 11.78
C GLY A 140 -0.17 -1.58 11.21
N PRO A 141 -0.07 -2.91 11.38
CA PRO A 141 -1.00 -3.85 10.76
C PRO A 141 -2.40 -3.77 11.37
N LEU A 142 -3.41 -4.01 10.54
CA LEU A 142 -4.80 -4.19 10.92
C LEU A 142 -5.32 -5.47 10.26
N ILE A 143 -5.45 -6.54 11.05
CA ILE A 143 -5.88 -7.83 10.53
C ILE A 143 -7.33 -8.07 10.92
N ILE A 144 -8.20 -8.22 9.93
CA ILE A 144 -9.60 -8.57 10.16
C ILE A 144 -9.75 -10.08 9.90
N LEU A 145 -10.03 -10.84 10.94
CA LEU A 145 -10.29 -12.26 10.87
C LEU A 145 -11.73 -12.53 10.39
N PRO A 146 -11.97 -13.63 9.65
CA PRO A 146 -13.33 -14.00 9.29
C PRO A 146 -14.17 -14.32 10.53
N THR A 147 -15.49 -14.32 10.31
CA THR A 147 -16.44 -14.83 11.29
C THR A 147 -16.20 -16.34 11.53
N PRO A 148 -16.52 -16.89 12.71
CA PRO A 148 -16.22 -18.30 13.03
C PRO A 148 -16.91 -19.32 12.11
N ASP A 149 -18.01 -18.95 11.47
CA ASP A 149 -18.83 -19.76 10.56
C ASP A 149 -18.41 -19.66 9.09
N GLN A 150 -17.59 -18.66 8.75
CA GLN A 150 -17.13 -18.45 7.39
C GLN A 150 -15.97 -19.39 7.05
N GLN A 151 -16.15 -20.17 5.99
CA GLN A 151 -15.08 -21.01 5.44
C GLN A 151 -14.13 -20.15 4.60
N VAL A 152 -12.84 -20.26 4.91
CA VAL A 152 -11.75 -19.58 4.21
C VAL A 152 -10.68 -20.60 3.87
N SER A 153 -10.12 -20.51 2.67
CA SER A 153 -9.10 -21.46 2.20
C SER A 153 -7.74 -21.23 2.87
N LEU A 154 -7.42 -19.96 3.12
CA LEU A 154 -6.13 -19.55 3.67
C LEU A 154 -6.11 -19.64 5.20
N PRO A 155 -4.98 -20.04 5.82
CA PRO A 155 -4.82 -19.96 7.26
C PRO A 155 -4.92 -18.50 7.71
N GLN A 156 -5.70 -18.22 8.76
CA GLN A 156 -5.99 -16.84 9.17
C GLN A 156 -5.20 -16.38 10.38
N GLU A 157 -4.90 -17.30 11.30
CA GLU A 157 -4.18 -17.06 12.56
C GLU A 157 -3.31 -18.27 12.94
N GLY A 158 -2.40 -18.09 13.90
CA GLY A 158 -1.51 -19.14 14.42
C GLY A 158 -0.10 -19.09 13.85
N ASP A 159 0.68 -20.14 14.12
CA ASP A 159 2.13 -20.17 13.86
C ASP A 159 2.50 -20.33 12.38
N LYS A 160 1.49 -20.49 11.51
CA LYS A 160 1.64 -20.60 10.04
C LYS A 160 1.28 -19.31 9.29
N VAL A 161 1.08 -18.21 10.02
CA VAL A 161 0.71 -16.91 9.44
C VAL A 161 1.70 -15.85 9.90
N PHE A 162 2.37 -15.21 8.94
CA PHE A 162 3.29 -14.11 9.18
C PHE A 162 2.75 -12.80 8.62
N VAL A 163 3.14 -11.70 9.24
CA VAL A 163 2.87 -10.34 8.76
C VAL A 163 4.20 -9.68 8.46
N ALA A 164 4.36 -9.20 7.22
CA ALA A 164 5.53 -8.45 6.77
C ALA A 164 5.08 -7.06 6.35
N ILE A 165 5.68 -6.02 6.91
CA ILE A 165 5.44 -4.63 6.49
C ILE A 165 6.68 -4.13 5.77
N ILE A 166 6.47 -3.55 4.59
CA ILE A 166 7.51 -2.94 3.76
C ILE A 166 7.33 -1.42 3.82
N GLN A 167 8.42 -0.70 4.03
CA GLN A 167 8.44 0.76 4.14
C GLN A 167 9.71 1.32 3.48
N ASP A 168 9.56 2.38 2.68
CA ASP A 168 10.65 3.26 2.29
C ASP A 168 11.02 4.23 3.42
N TRP A 169 12.31 4.39 3.67
CA TRP A 169 12.85 4.97 4.89
C TRP A 169 13.94 5.99 4.58
N ASN A 170 13.62 7.27 4.69
CA ASN A 170 14.59 8.34 4.54
C ASN A 170 15.41 8.56 5.81
N HIS A 171 16.69 8.90 5.65
CA HIS A 171 17.59 9.37 6.71
C HIS A 171 17.54 10.88 6.94
N ASP A 172 17.11 11.64 5.94
CA ASP A 172 16.98 13.08 6.05
C ASP A 172 15.62 13.44 6.69
N ASP A 173 15.67 14.33 7.69
CA ASP A 173 14.53 14.84 8.46
C ASP A 173 13.83 16.06 7.82
N ASP A 174 14.21 16.41 6.59
CA ASP A 174 13.66 17.57 5.90
C ASP A 174 12.37 17.17 5.16
N GLU A 175 11.26 17.85 5.49
CA GLU A 175 9.93 17.66 4.90
C GLU A 175 9.95 17.74 3.36
N ASP A 176 10.91 18.49 2.79
CA ASP A 176 11.12 18.64 1.34
C ASP A 176 12.12 17.61 0.73
N ALA A 177 12.89 16.89 1.56
CA ALA A 177 13.98 16.01 1.10
C ALA A 177 13.55 14.57 0.76
N LEU A 178 12.28 14.36 0.42
CA LEU A 178 11.65 13.08 0.03
C LEU A 178 12.40 12.30 -1.08
N TYR A 179 13.39 12.90 -1.74
CA TYR A 179 13.91 12.44 -3.01
C TYR A 179 15.25 11.71 -3.00
N GLN A 180 16.01 11.64 -1.90
CA GLN A 180 17.43 11.30 -2.08
C GLN A 180 17.97 10.01 -1.48
N LYS A 181 17.50 9.44 -0.37
CA LYS A 181 18.10 8.18 0.16
C LYS A 181 17.12 7.36 0.98
N ASN A 182 16.15 6.73 0.33
CA ASN A 182 15.28 5.79 1.05
C ASN A 182 15.98 4.42 1.15
N VAL A 183 16.34 4.09 2.38
CA VAL A 183 16.62 2.74 2.88
C VAL A 183 15.29 2.03 3.07
N MET A 184 15.25 0.72 3.22
CA MET A 184 14.02 0.07 3.70
C MET A 184 14.17 -0.31 5.17
N GLY A 185 13.09 -0.19 5.94
CA GLY A 185 13.09 -0.49 7.37
C GLY A 185 13.67 -1.89 7.65
N GLY A 186 14.57 -1.99 8.64
CA GLY A 186 15.30 -3.23 8.95
C GLY A 186 16.80 -3.00 9.06
N ARG A 187 17.53 -3.11 7.94
CA ARG A 187 19.00 -3.00 7.88
C ARG A 187 19.43 -2.08 6.75
N PHE A 188 20.39 -1.20 7.03
CA PHE A 188 20.97 -0.31 6.02
C PHE A 188 22.08 -1.01 5.22
N TYR A 189 21.98 -0.91 3.89
CA TYR A 189 22.96 -1.39 2.92
C TYR A 189 23.61 -0.22 2.19
N ARG A 190 24.94 -0.20 2.14
CA ARG A 190 25.71 0.73 1.31
C ARG A 190 26.01 0.13 -0.07
N SER A 191 26.11 -1.19 -0.14
CA SER A 191 26.18 -1.98 -1.37
C SER A 191 25.50 -3.32 -1.12
N SER A 192 25.42 -4.19 -2.14
CA SER A 192 24.83 -5.53 -2.00
C SER A 192 25.53 -6.42 -0.96
N THR A 193 26.74 -6.05 -0.51
CA THR A 193 27.58 -6.81 0.44
C THR A 193 28.04 -6.02 1.67
N GLU A 194 27.91 -4.69 1.67
CA GLU A 194 28.31 -3.83 2.79
C GLU A 194 27.06 -3.31 3.51
N HIS A 195 26.90 -3.65 4.78
CA HIS A 195 25.76 -3.28 5.60
C HIS A 195 26.14 -2.97 7.05
N ASN A 196 25.22 -2.36 7.80
CA ASN A 196 25.47 -1.89 9.17
C ASN A 196 25.18 -2.91 10.29
N GLU A 197 24.98 -4.19 9.95
CA GLU A 197 24.83 -5.33 10.89
C GLU A 197 23.56 -5.29 11.78
N VAL A 198 22.60 -4.41 11.51
CA VAL A 198 21.32 -4.44 12.24
C VAL A 198 20.62 -5.78 12.01
N PRO A 199 20.08 -6.44 13.05
CA PRO A 199 19.42 -7.74 12.88
C PRO A 199 18.26 -7.68 11.90
N LEU A 200 18.20 -8.64 10.97
CA LEU A 200 17.04 -8.80 10.09
C LEU A 200 15.88 -9.46 10.84
N THR A 201 14.66 -9.10 10.46
CA THR A 201 13.45 -9.82 10.87
C THR A 201 13.57 -11.28 10.45
N ARG A 202 13.22 -12.22 11.35
CA ARG A 202 13.27 -13.66 11.09
C ARG A 202 11.88 -14.29 11.21
N PHE A 203 11.49 -15.05 10.20
CA PHE A 203 10.30 -15.89 10.15
C PHE A 203 10.73 -17.36 10.24
N GLU A 204 10.23 -18.08 11.23
CA GLU A 204 10.66 -19.45 11.51
C GLU A 204 9.69 -20.47 10.92
N VAL A 205 10.19 -21.33 10.03
CA VAL A 205 9.40 -22.31 9.29
C VAL A 205 9.83 -23.74 9.62
N GLU A 206 8.89 -24.68 9.48
CA GLU A 206 9.12 -26.12 9.52
C GLU A 206 9.15 -26.66 8.10
N GLN A 207 10.05 -27.60 7.83
CA GLN A 207 10.21 -28.15 6.50
C GLN A 207 8.96 -28.94 6.07
N ASN A 208 8.56 -28.77 4.80
CA ASN A 208 7.39 -29.34 4.15
C ASN A 208 6.04 -28.84 4.71
N GLU A 209 6.01 -27.63 5.25
CA GLU A 209 4.80 -26.97 5.73
C GLU A 209 4.49 -25.70 4.93
N ASP A 210 3.22 -25.31 4.92
CA ASP A 210 2.71 -24.16 4.17
C ASP A 210 2.50 -22.96 5.09
N TYR A 211 3.00 -21.79 4.67
CA TYR A 211 2.94 -20.55 5.43
C TYR A 211 2.28 -19.44 4.63
N ARG A 212 1.32 -18.73 5.25
CA ARG A 212 0.77 -17.50 4.67
C ARG A 212 1.57 -16.30 5.13
N PHE A 213 2.05 -15.53 4.17
CA PHE A 213 2.62 -14.21 4.41
C PHE A 213 1.60 -13.14 4.03
N ARG A 214 1.27 -12.28 4.98
CA ARG A 214 0.47 -11.07 4.79
C ARG A 214 1.42 -9.90 4.58
N VAL A 215 1.65 -9.51 3.33
CA VAL A 215 2.58 -8.44 2.99
C VAL A 215 1.83 -7.12 2.86
N ILE A 216 2.29 -6.11 3.58
CA ILE A 216 1.68 -4.78 3.65
C ILE A 216 2.70 -3.76 3.15
N SER A 217 2.36 -3.00 2.10
CA SER A 217 3.16 -1.86 1.68
C SER A 217 2.74 -0.61 2.44
N ALA A 218 3.43 -0.33 3.55
CA ALA A 218 3.33 0.94 4.25
C ALA A 218 4.10 2.06 3.51
N ALA A 219 4.84 1.74 2.45
CA ALA A 219 5.63 2.65 1.63
C ALA A 219 4.85 3.88 1.14
N THR A 220 5.59 4.91 0.74
CA THR A 220 5.01 6.20 0.32
C THR A 220 5.38 6.60 -1.10
N LEU A 221 6.52 6.14 -1.60
CA LEU A 221 7.06 6.50 -2.89
C LEU A 221 7.29 5.28 -3.78
N TYR A 222 7.96 4.25 -3.27
CA TYR A 222 8.47 3.18 -4.15
C TYR A 222 7.58 1.94 -4.24
N PRO A 223 7.38 1.39 -5.46
CA PRO A 223 6.94 0.02 -5.63
C PRO A 223 8.10 -0.95 -5.41
N PHE A 224 7.79 -2.12 -4.82
CA PHE A 224 8.77 -3.15 -4.53
C PHE A 224 8.44 -4.46 -5.23
N ARG A 225 9.45 -5.07 -5.86
CA ARG A 225 9.41 -6.47 -6.26
C ARG A 225 9.78 -7.34 -5.07
N VAL A 226 8.83 -8.17 -4.63
CA VAL A 226 8.99 -9.08 -3.50
C VAL A 226 9.17 -10.51 -3.99
N PHE A 227 10.19 -11.19 -3.47
CA PHE A 227 10.49 -12.58 -3.77
C PHE A 227 11.19 -13.28 -2.60
N VAL A 228 11.19 -14.62 -2.61
CA VAL A 228 11.89 -15.43 -1.63
C VAL A 228 12.99 -16.20 -2.33
N GLU A 229 14.23 -16.03 -1.89
CA GLU A 229 15.36 -16.77 -2.44
C GLU A 229 15.20 -18.28 -2.18
N GLY A 230 15.58 -19.09 -3.17
CA GLY A 230 15.38 -20.55 -3.16
C GLY A 230 13.93 -20.98 -3.44
N HIS A 231 12.93 -20.26 -2.94
CA HIS A 231 11.54 -20.68 -2.99
C HIS A 231 10.82 -20.13 -4.21
N ARG A 232 10.67 -20.99 -5.22
CA ARG A 232 9.91 -20.68 -6.43
C ARG A 232 9.20 -21.94 -6.95
N PRO A 233 7.91 -21.85 -7.25
CA PRO A 233 7.06 -20.67 -7.19
C PRO A 233 6.63 -20.29 -5.76
N ILE A 234 6.13 -19.07 -5.61
CA ILE A 234 5.22 -18.66 -4.53
C ILE A 234 3.80 -18.54 -5.09
N TYR A 235 2.79 -18.61 -4.22
CA TYR A 235 1.39 -18.62 -4.63
C TYR A 235 0.65 -17.40 -4.09
N VAL A 236 0.37 -16.42 -4.94
CA VAL A 236 -0.44 -15.25 -4.57
C VAL A 236 -1.92 -15.66 -4.56
N GLU A 237 -2.61 -15.42 -3.44
CA GLU A 237 -4.01 -15.85 -3.23
C GLU A 237 -4.91 -14.78 -2.63
N ALA A 238 -4.39 -13.63 -2.20
CA ALA A 238 -5.22 -12.49 -1.87
C ALA A 238 -4.54 -11.17 -2.22
N SER A 239 -5.36 -10.17 -2.57
CA SER A 239 -4.94 -8.79 -2.72
C SER A 239 -5.94 -7.88 -2.01
N ASP A 240 -5.44 -6.91 -1.25
CA ASP A 240 -6.21 -5.84 -0.63
C ASP A 240 -7.37 -6.29 0.29
N GLY A 241 -7.29 -7.50 0.83
CA GLY A 241 -8.33 -8.10 1.68
C GLY A 241 -9.37 -8.92 0.92
N PHE A 242 -9.16 -9.15 -0.37
CA PHE A 242 -9.98 -10.00 -1.23
C PHE A 242 -9.19 -11.24 -1.66
N GLU A 243 -9.78 -12.41 -1.46
CA GLU A 243 -9.23 -13.66 -1.98
C GLU A 243 -9.38 -13.68 -3.50
N ILE A 244 -8.34 -14.17 -4.18
CA ILE A 244 -8.26 -14.29 -5.63
C ILE A 244 -7.88 -15.72 -6.00
N ASP A 245 -8.09 -16.09 -7.27
CA ASP A 245 -7.66 -17.39 -7.75
C ASP A 245 -6.12 -17.51 -7.68
N LYS A 246 -5.65 -18.69 -7.27
CA LYS A 246 -4.23 -18.98 -7.03
C LYS A 246 -3.35 -18.62 -8.22
N LYS A 247 -2.42 -17.68 -8.02
CA LYS A 247 -1.40 -17.31 -9.02
C LYS A 247 -0.03 -17.85 -8.63
N GLU A 248 0.44 -18.80 -9.43
CA GLU A 248 1.81 -19.32 -9.36
C GLU A 248 2.79 -18.35 -10.02
N VAL A 249 3.66 -17.73 -9.22
CA VAL A 249 4.61 -16.70 -9.67
C VAL A 249 5.96 -16.84 -8.96
N GLU A 250 7.03 -16.28 -9.51
CA GLU A 250 8.34 -16.24 -8.84
C GLU A 250 8.49 -15.03 -7.91
N SER A 251 7.70 -13.98 -8.17
CA SER A 251 7.73 -12.73 -7.43
C SER A 251 6.45 -11.93 -7.71
N PHE A 252 6.19 -10.91 -6.90
CA PHE A 252 5.11 -9.96 -7.16
C PHE A 252 5.61 -8.53 -6.96
N ILE A 253 4.98 -7.57 -7.61
CA ILE A 253 5.19 -6.15 -7.36
C ILE A 253 4.09 -5.66 -6.43
N ILE A 254 4.48 -4.90 -5.40
CA ILE A 254 3.57 -4.29 -4.45
C ILE A 254 3.82 -2.77 -4.43
N HIS A 255 2.76 -2.01 -4.70
CA HIS A 255 2.79 -0.55 -4.71
C HIS A 255 2.43 0.03 -3.33
N PRO A 256 2.78 1.30 -3.05
CA PRO A 256 2.35 2.02 -1.85
C PRO A 256 0.86 1.84 -1.54
N GLY A 257 0.55 1.32 -0.35
CA GLY A 257 -0.82 1.09 0.12
C GLY A 257 -1.41 -0.28 -0.20
N GLU A 258 -0.87 -1.03 -1.15
CA GLU A 258 -1.35 -2.38 -1.47
C GLU A 258 -1.02 -3.39 -0.37
N ARG A 259 -1.82 -4.45 -0.32
CA ARG A 259 -1.56 -5.65 0.49
C ARG A 259 -1.63 -6.87 -0.42
N ILE A 260 -0.65 -7.76 -0.31
CA ILE A 260 -0.63 -9.02 -1.04
C ILE A 260 -0.40 -10.15 -0.04
N ASP A 261 -1.26 -11.16 -0.10
CA ASP A 261 -1.06 -12.38 0.65
C ASP A 261 -0.59 -13.49 -0.28
N PHE A 262 0.52 -14.13 0.07
CA PHE A 262 1.04 -15.29 -0.64
C PHE A 262 1.25 -16.48 0.29
N LEU A 263 1.14 -17.68 -0.27
CA LEU A 263 1.58 -18.92 0.36
C LEU A 263 3.00 -19.26 -0.06
N LEU A 264 3.81 -19.62 0.93
CA LEU A 264 5.13 -20.21 0.78
C LEU A 264 5.05 -21.68 1.18
N ASN A 265 5.48 -22.58 0.29
CA ASN A 265 5.76 -23.96 0.66
C ASN A 265 7.21 -24.04 1.15
N ALA A 266 7.44 -24.51 2.37
CA ALA A 266 8.79 -24.63 2.93
C ALA A 266 9.45 -25.97 2.50
N ASP A 267 9.58 -26.21 1.21
CA ASP A 267 10.06 -27.48 0.63
C ASP A 267 11.55 -27.49 0.25
N GLU A 268 12.25 -26.38 0.46
CA GLU A 268 13.68 -26.27 0.25
C GLU A 268 14.51 -27.05 1.31
N PRO A 269 15.79 -27.36 1.04
CA PRO A 269 16.68 -27.92 2.05
C PRO A 269 16.74 -27.05 3.31
N PRO A 270 16.84 -27.64 4.53
CA PRO A 270 16.90 -26.85 5.75
C PRO A 270 18.06 -25.83 5.72
N GLY A 271 17.71 -24.56 5.85
CA GLY A 271 18.66 -23.46 5.75
C GLY A 271 18.06 -22.13 6.19
N SER A 272 18.74 -21.04 5.82
CA SER A 272 18.25 -19.67 5.97
C SER A 272 18.23 -19.01 4.60
N TYR A 273 17.09 -18.44 4.24
CA TYR A 273 16.82 -17.87 2.92
C TYR A 273 16.34 -16.44 3.06
N LEU A 274 16.65 -15.57 2.10
CA LEU A 274 16.20 -14.19 2.13
C LEU A 274 14.79 -14.05 1.56
N LEU A 275 13.92 -13.36 2.31
CA LEU A 275 12.75 -12.66 1.76
C LEU A 275 13.21 -11.26 1.39
N VAL A 276 13.14 -10.92 0.11
CA VAL A 276 13.69 -9.69 -0.44
C VAL A 276 12.56 -8.84 -1.00
N ALA A 277 12.57 -7.55 -0.67
CA ALA A 277 11.77 -6.52 -1.32
C ALA A 277 12.73 -5.54 -1.99
N GLU A 278 12.83 -5.58 -3.31
CA GLU A 278 13.75 -4.76 -4.12
C GLU A 278 12.95 -3.64 -4.80
N THR A 279 13.41 -2.39 -4.72
CA THR A 279 12.72 -1.29 -5.42
C THR A 279 12.80 -1.46 -6.94
N LEU A 280 11.77 -1.02 -7.66
CA LEU A 280 11.85 -0.92 -9.12
C LEU A 280 12.60 0.33 -9.61
N GLU A 281 12.85 1.29 -8.72
CA GLU A 281 13.55 2.54 -9.04
C GLU A 281 15.07 2.35 -8.97
N VAL A 282 15.76 2.52 -10.10
CA VAL A 282 17.23 2.40 -10.17
C VAL A 282 17.86 3.79 -10.22
N TYR A 283 18.38 4.25 -9.08
CA TYR A 283 19.03 5.56 -8.98
C TYR A 283 20.48 5.56 -9.47
N SER A 284 21.21 4.48 -9.21
CA SER A 284 22.59 4.28 -9.68
C SER A 284 22.96 2.79 -9.73
N GLU A 285 23.88 2.40 -10.61
CA GLU A 285 24.31 0.99 -10.76
C GLU A 285 24.98 0.40 -9.50
N ASN A 286 25.33 1.24 -8.52
CA ASN A 286 26.10 0.83 -7.34
C ASN A 286 25.31 0.85 -6.03
N GLU A 287 24.06 1.32 -6.02
CA GLU A 287 23.23 1.36 -4.82
C GLU A 287 22.29 0.16 -4.76
N TYR A 288 22.34 -0.55 -3.63
CA TYR A 288 21.49 -1.71 -3.38
C TYR A 288 20.29 -1.30 -2.53
N HIS A 289 19.18 -1.00 -3.20
CA HIS A 289 17.94 -0.60 -2.56
C HIS A 289 17.01 -1.81 -2.38
N ALA A 290 17.32 -2.65 -1.38
CA ALA A 290 16.47 -3.78 -0.98
C ALA A 290 16.22 -3.80 0.54
N ALA A 291 15.02 -4.21 0.96
CA ALA A 291 14.76 -4.72 2.31
C ALA A 291 14.93 -6.23 2.30
N GLU A 292 15.49 -6.73 3.39
CA GLU A 292 15.70 -8.16 3.58
C GLU A 292 15.09 -8.61 4.91
N ALA A 293 14.54 -9.81 4.89
CA ALA A 293 14.18 -10.59 6.07
C ALA A 293 14.65 -12.04 5.86
N ILE A 294 14.67 -12.83 6.93
CA ILE A 294 15.16 -14.20 6.89
C ILE A 294 13.98 -15.16 7.06
N ILE A 295 13.87 -16.14 6.17
CA ILE A 295 13.09 -17.34 6.35
C ILE A 295 14.04 -18.43 6.87
N HIS A 296 13.83 -18.85 8.11
CA HIS A 296 14.73 -19.77 8.80
C HIS A 296 14.03 -21.09 9.10
N TYR A 297 14.60 -22.19 8.60
CA TYR A 297 14.13 -23.53 8.90
C TYR A 297 14.57 -23.93 10.30
N LYS A 298 13.62 -24.30 11.17
CA LYS A 298 13.88 -24.60 12.60
C LYS A 298 14.90 -25.71 12.84
N ASN A 299 15.10 -26.60 11.86
CA ASN A 299 16.04 -27.71 11.90
C ASN A 299 17.41 -27.40 11.26
N ALA A 300 17.71 -26.13 10.98
CA ALA A 300 18.99 -25.66 10.46
C ALA A 300 19.74 -24.78 11.48
N ASP A 301 21.06 -24.65 11.30
CA ASP A 301 21.83 -23.68 12.07
C ASP A 301 21.43 -22.25 11.68
N ILE A 302 21.31 -21.37 12.68
CA ILE A 302 20.97 -19.97 12.46
C ILE A 302 22.13 -19.27 11.76
N ASN A 303 21.90 -18.81 10.53
CA ASN A 303 22.80 -17.90 9.84
C ASN A 303 22.16 -16.50 9.80
N PRO A 304 22.69 -15.50 10.54
CA PRO A 304 22.13 -14.14 10.54
C PRO A 304 22.39 -13.37 9.24
N ASN A 305 23.30 -13.87 8.38
CA ASN A 305 23.68 -13.28 7.10
C ASN A 305 23.72 -14.41 6.04
N PRO A 306 22.57 -14.97 5.63
CA PRO A 306 22.52 -16.02 4.62
C PRO A 306 23.13 -15.54 3.30
N PRO A 307 23.85 -16.41 2.56
CA PRO A 307 24.42 -16.05 1.27
C PRO A 307 23.31 -15.78 0.26
N LYS A 308 23.41 -14.68 -0.47
CA LYS A 308 22.47 -14.34 -1.55
C LYS A 308 22.52 -15.38 -2.65
N VAL A 309 21.35 -15.87 -3.06
CA VAL A 309 21.23 -16.83 -4.17
C VAL A 309 21.30 -16.08 -5.50
N THR A 310 22.09 -16.58 -6.46
CA THR A 310 22.16 -16.00 -7.81
C THR A 310 20.76 -15.99 -8.44
N PRO A 311 20.25 -14.83 -8.92
CA PRO A 311 18.98 -14.76 -9.63
C PRO A 311 18.97 -15.70 -10.83
N ARG A 312 17.82 -16.36 -11.07
CA ARG A 312 17.64 -17.19 -12.26
C ARG A 312 17.60 -16.30 -13.50
N THR A 313 18.34 -16.69 -14.53
CA THR A 313 18.21 -16.08 -15.86
C THR A 313 16.96 -16.63 -16.54
N CYS A 314 16.01 -15.76 -16.87
CA CYS A 314 14.80 -16.10 -17.60
C CYS A 314 15.11 -16.08 -19.12
N ASP A 315 15.31 -17.24 -19.74
CA ASP A 315 15.74 -17.34 -21.14
C ASP A 315 14.80 -18.13 -22.07
N SER A 316 15.04 -17.97 -23.38
CA SER A 316 14.25 -18.55 -24.47
C SER A 316 14.29 -20.09 -24.56
N ALA A 317 15.10 -20.77 -23.74
CA ALA A 317 15.22 -22.23 -23.75
C ALA A 317 14.22 -22.94 -22.82
N GLY A 318 13.16 -22.24 -22.38
CA GLY A 318 12.00 -22.82 -21.71
C GLY A 318 11.78 -22.38 -20.26
N SER A 319 12.40 -21.29 -19.82
CA SER A 319 12.33 -20.80 -18.43
C SER A 319 11.63 -19.43 -18.32
N GLU A 320 10.37 -19.36 -18.73
CA GLU A 320 9.55 -18.14 -18.56
C GLU A 320 9.33 -17.85 -17.07
N CYS A 321 9.80 -16.70 -16.59
CA CYS A 321 9.57 -16.25 -15.22
C CYS A 321 8.25 -15.47 -15.15
N ARG A 322 7.45 -15.71 -14.11
CA ARG A 322 6.16 -15.02 -13.92
C ARG A 322 6.25 -14.02 -12.77
N VAL A 323 5.77 -12.80 -13.01
CA VAL A 323 5.71 -11.73 -11.99
C VAL A 323 4.28 -11.22 -11.89
N PHE A 324 3.75 -11.15 -10.68
CA PHE A 324 2.40 -10.63 -10.42
C PHE A 324 2.40 -9.09 -10.27
N ASN A 325 1.31 -8.46 -10.72
CA ASN A 325 1.01 -7.03 -10.54
C ASN A 325 2.05 -6.05 -11.11
N CYS A 326 2.56 -6.30 -12.32
CA CYS A 326 3.55 -5.41 -12.93
C CYS A 326 2.90 -4.14 -13.50
N PRO A 327 3.59 -2.99 -13.42
CA PRO A 327 3.12 -1.71 -13.96
C PRO A 327 3.39 -1.55 -15.47
N PHE A 328 3.84 -2.60 -16.14
CA PHE A 328 4.15 -2.62 -17.57
C PHE A 328 4.05 -4.04 -18.13
N THR A 329 3.95 -4.15 -19.46
CA THR A 329 3.76 -5.43 -20.15
C THR A 329 5.06 -6.18 -20.42
N GLN A 330 6.22 -5.51 -20.40
CA GLN A 330 7.53 -6.12 -20.66
C GLN A 330 8.62 -5.48 -19.79
N PHE A 331 9.45 -6.32 -19.13
CA PHE A 331 10.60 -5.86 -18.33
C PHE A 331 11.82 -5.51 -19.21
N SER A 332 12.12 -6.33 -20.23
CA SER A 332 13.20 -6.14 -21.22
C SER A 332 13.06 -7.19 -22.34
N SER A 333 13.51 -6.94 -23.58
CA SER A 333 13.59 -8.01 -24.61
C SER A 333 14.52 -9.16 -24.23
N THR A 334 15.50 -8.90 -23.36
CA THR A 334 16.52 -9.87 -22.92
C THR A 334 16.04 -10.78 -21.79
N GLN A 335 15.05 -10.32 -21.00
CA GLN A 335 14.46 -11.09 -19.91
C GLN A 335 13.05 -11.52 -20.31
N LYS A 336 12.84 -12.83 -20.53
CA LYS A 336 11.51 -13.39 -20.82
C LYS A 336 10.65 -13.49 -19.55
N ILE A 337 10.34 -12.33 -18.97
CA ILE A 337 9.42 -12.20 -17.84
C ILE A 337 8.00 -11.99 -18.36
N LYS A 338 7.10 -12.88 -17.98
CA LYS A 338 5.66 -12.76 -18.23
C LYS A 338 5.00 -12.07 -17.05
N CYS A 339 4.37 -10.94 -17.33
CA CYS A 339 3.52 -10.28 -16.34
C CYS A 339 2.18 -11.01 -16.18
N VAL A 340 1.77 -11.20 -14.93
CA VAL A 340 0.41 -11.57 -14.54
C VAL A 340 -0.23 -10.31 -13.97
N THR A 341 -1.14 -9.72 -14.73
CA THR A 341 -1.80 -8.45 -14.38
C THR A 341 -3.14 -8.72 -13.70
N PHE A 342 -3.80 -7.70 -13.14
CA PHE A 342 -5.16 -7.88 -12.62
C PHE A 342 -6.19 -8.25 -13.71
N ASN A 343 -5.89 -8.07 -15.01
CA ASN A 343 -6.72 -8.61 -16.09
C ASN A 343 -6.77 -10.15 -16.07
N ASP A 344 -5.72 -10.79 -15.56
CA ASP A 344 -5.61 -12.24 -15.52
C ASP A 344 -6.15 -12.82 -14.21
N VAL A 345 -6.69 -11.99 -13.30
CA VAL A 345 -7.10 -12.35 -11.94
C VAL A 345 -8.60 -12.50 -11.85
N ILE A 346 -9.05 -13.56 -11.17
CA ILE A 346 -10.45 -13.81 -10.86
C ILE A 346 -10.63 -13.59 -9.35
N SER A 347 -11.52 -12.67 -9.00
CA SER A 347 -11.95 -12.50 -7.61
C SER A 347 -12.71 -13.73 -7.13
N MET A 348 -12.37 -14.21 -5.93
CA MET A 348 -13.09 -15.29 -5.26
C MET A 348 -14.21 -14.77 -4.34
N ASP A 349 -14.44 -13.45 -4.30
CA ASP A 349 -15.59 -12.86 -3.62
C ASP A 349 -16.90 -13.38 -4.27
N PRO A 350 -17.82 -14.00 -3.51
CA PRO A 350 -19.12 -14.41 -4.05
C PRO A 350 -19.90 -13.26 -4.71
N ASN A 351 -19.68 -12.02 -4.27
CA ASN A 351 -20.32 -10.83 -4.82
C ASN A 351 -19.66 -10.29 -6.10
N SER A 352 -18.56 -10.87 -6.58
CA SER A 352 -17.93 -10.44 -7.85
C SER A 352 -18.54 -11.10 -9.09
N ASN A 353 -19.38 -12.12 -8.92
CA ASN A 353 -20.10 -12.75 -10.02
C ASN A 353 -21.46 -12.06 -10.22
N THR A 354 -21.43 -10.79 -10.66
CA THR A 354 -22.63 -10.00 -10.94
C THR A 354 -22.91 -9.98 -12.44
N ASP A 355 -24.20 -9.89 -12.79
CA ASP A 355 -24.63 -9.66 -14.17
C ASP A 355 -24.00 -8.35 -14.71
N GLU A 356 -23.83 -8.29 -16.04
CA GLU A 356 -23.42 -7.07 -16.73
C GLU A 356 -24.39 -5.93 -16.38
N VAL A 357 -23.84 -4.82 -15.89
CA VAL A 357 -24.65 -3.68 -15.46
C VAL A 357 -25.32 -3.08 -16.68
N LYS A 358 -26.63 -2.80 -16.59
CA LYS A 358 -27.37 -2.17 -17.67
C LYS A 358 -26.82 -0.76 -17.91
N SER A 359 -26.58 -0.44 -19.18
CA SER A 359 -26.04 0.84 -19.64
C SER A 359 -26.69 2.08 -19.02
N ASP A 360 -28.02 2.08 -18.82
CA ASP A 360 -28.75 3.24 -18.29
C ASP A 360 -28.46 3.54 -16.80
N ASP A 361 -27.91 2.58 -16.06
CA ASP A 361 -27.59 2.70 -14.63
C ASP A 361 -26.10 3.00 -14.38
N VAL A 362 -25.27 3.00 -15.43
CA VAL A 362 -23.84 3.28 -15.36
C VAL A 362 -23.57 4.78 -15.57
N VAL A 363 -22.90 5.40 -14.59
CA VAL A 363 -22.33 6.74 -14.73
C VAL A 363 -20.83 6.60 -14.88
N GLU A 364 -20.34 6.96 -16.05
CA GLU A 364 -18.92 6.93 -16.35
C GLU A 364 -18.24 8.27 -16.01
N MET A 365 -17.05 8.20 -15.43
CA MET A 365 -16.25 9.35 -15.02
C MET A 365 -14.79 9.14 -15.41
N PHE A 366 -14.19 10.15 -16.03
CA PHE A 366 -12.79 10.13 -16.44
C PHE A 366 -11.92 10.90 -15.45
N PHE A 367 -10.81 10.28 -15.04
CA PHE A 367 -9.83 10.88 -14.15
C PHE A 367 -8.42 10.65 -14.70
N ASN A 368 -7.79 11.72 -15.16
CA ASN A 368 -6.40 11.72 -15.58
C ASN A 368 -5.50 12.12 -14.40
N PHE A 369 -4.87 11.13 -13.78
CA PHE A 369 -3.85 11.29 -12.75
C PHE A 369 -2.50 11.43 -13.45
N ALA A 370 -2.13 12.66 -13.78
CA ALA A 370 -0.94 12.92 -14.58
C ALA A 370 -0.14 14.12 -14.09
N PHE A 371 1.12 14.12 -14.50
CA PHE A 371 1.99 15.29 -14.51
C PHE A 371 1.85 15.98 -15.87
N PRO A 372 1.12 17.11 -15.97
CA PRO A 372 0.67 17.61 -17.27
C PRO A 372 1.73 18.20 -18.21
N GLY A 373 2.93 18.50 -17.69
CA GLY A 373 4.10 18.93 -18.44
C GLY A 373 4.14 20.43 -18.76
N GLU A 374 3.98 21.32 -17.77
CA GLU A 374 4.15 22.77 -17.96
C GLU A 374 5.64 23.19 -17.95
N ASN A 375 5.97 24.27 -18.67
CA ASN A 375 7.35 24.77 -18.76
C ASN A 375 7.85 25.28 -17.39
N GLY A 376 8.86 24.60 -16.82
CA GLY A 376 9.58 25.03 -15.61
C GLY A 376 9.17 24.32 -14.32
N TYR A 377 7.97 23.75 -14.25
CA TYR A 377 7.50 22.90 -13.14
C TYR A 377 6.25 22.14 -13.59
N THR A 378 6.06 20.92 -13.09
CA THR A 378 4.85 20.14 -13.39
C THR A 378 4.37 19.47 -12.10
N PRO A 379 3.34 20.00 -11.45
CA PRO A 379 2.75 19.36 -10.29
C PRO A 379 1.88 18.17 -10.70
N GLY A 380 1.71 17.22 -9.78
CA GLY A 380 0.73 16.14 -9.95
C GLY A 380 -0.68 16.71 -9.82
N SER A 381 -1.59 16.31 -10.71
CA SER A 381 -2.97 16.79 -10.70
C SER A 381 -3.94 15.70 -11.15
N VAL A 382 -5.23 15.91 -10.86
CA VAL A 382 -6.32 15.10 -11.41
C VAL A 382 -7.18 15.99 -12.30
N ASN A 383 -7.19 15.73 -13.61
CA ASN A 383 -7.86 16.58 -14.60
C ASN A 383 -7.47 18.06 -14.47
N GLY A 384 -6.19 18.35 -14.25
CA GLY A 384 -5.67 19.72 -14.06
C GLY A 384 -5.92 20.33 -12.68
N HIS A 385 -6.61 19.65 -11.76
CA HIS A 385 -6.84 20.13 -10.40
C HIS A 385 -5.77 19.58 -9.45
N GLN A 386 -5.03 20.48 -8.80
CA GLN A 386 -4.22 20.18 -7.63
C GLN A 386 -5.07 20.36 -6.38
N PHE A 387 -5.15 19.29 -5.57
CA PHE A 387 -6.00 19.30 -4.40
C PHE A 387 -5.42 20.19 -3.30
N LEU A 388 -6.16 21.24 -2.93
CA LEU A 388 -5.90 22.01 -1.72
C LEU A 388 -6.72 21.46 -0.56
N PRO A 389 -6.10 21.03 0.55
CA PRO A 389 -6.84 20.67 1.76
C PRO A 389 -7.69 21.86 2.23
N PRO A 390 -8.99 21.66 2.52
CA PRO A 390 -9.81 22.74 3.06
C PRO A 390 -9.37 23.12 4.48
N THR A 391 -9.70 24.33 4.92
CA THR A 391 -9.33 24.81 6.27
C THR A 391 -10.21 24.23 7.38
N VAL A 392 -11.35 23.63 7.02
CA VAL A 392 -12.27 22.95 7.92
C VAL A 392 -12.53 21.54 7.41
N ALA A 393 -12.92 20.64 8.32
CA ALA A 393 -13.32 19.29 7.94
C ALA A 393 -14.55 19.30 7.01
N ALA A 394 -14.35 18.93 5.74
CA ALA A 394 -15.37 18.92 4.69
C ALA A 394 -16.64 18.15 5.10
N TYR A 395 -16.49 17.02 5.80
CA TYR A 395 -17.59 16.21 6.31
C TYR A 395 -18.42 16.93 7.38
N ALA A 396 -17.77 17.69 8.27
CA ALA A 396 -18.43 18.34 9.39
C ALA A 396 -19.02 19.71 9.01
N GLN A 397 -18.38 20.42 8.07
CA GLN A 397 -18.72 21.79 7.69
C GLN A 397 -18.67 21.96 6.16
N PRO A 398 -19.48 21.20 5.39
CA PRO A 398 -19.42 21.20 3.93
C PRO A 398 -19.73 22.58 3.33
N ASP A 399 -20.64 23.34 3.95
CA ASP A 399 -21.07 24.68 3.47
C ASP A 399 -19.97 25.74 3.58
N LEU A 400 -18.90 25.47 4.34
CA LEU A 400 -17.76 26.37 4.50
C LEU A 400 -16.59 26.03 3.56
N VAL A 401 -16.73 24.96 2.76
CA VAL A 401 -15.73 24.56 1.79
C VAL A 401 -16.15 25.04 0.40
N ASP A 402 -15.26 25.76 -0.29
CA ASP A 402 -15.48 26.16 -1.67
C ASP A 402 -15.00 25.07 -2.63
N TYR A 403 -15.97 24.36 -3.23
CA TYR A 403 -15.71 23.33 -4.23
C TYR A 403 -15.79 23.85 -5.67
N ASN A 404 -16.12 25.13 -5.89
CA ASN A 404 -16.50 25.61 -7.21
C ASN A 404 -15.33 25.76 -8.17
N CYS A 405 -14.08 25.79 -7.66
CA CYS A 405 -12.86 25.80 -8.48
C CYS A 405 -12.91 26.79 -9.68
N ASN A 406 -13.55 27.96 -9.51
CA ASN A 406 -13.94 28.85 -10.62
C ASN A 406 -12.76 29.38 -11.48
N ALA A 407 -11.54 29.33 -10.94
CA ALA A 407 -10.32 29.72 -11.65
C ALA A 407 -9.77 28.61 -12.56
N CYS A 408 -10.26 27.39 -12.41
CA CYS A 408 -9.83 26.22 -13.16
C CYS A 408 -10.53 26.17 -14.52
N ASN A 409 -9.77 25.95 -15.58
CA ASN A 409 -10.29 25.59 -16.88
C ASN A 409 -9.49 24.41 -17.43
N ALA A 410 -10.02 23.77 -18.47
CA ALA A 410 -9.43 22.55 -18.98
C ALA A 410 -8.01 22.70 -19.53
N SER A 411 -7.50 23.92 -19.76
CA SER A 411 -6.17 24.17 -20.31
C SER A 411 -5.16 24.75 -19.32
N THR A 412 -5.47 24.79 -18.03
CA THR A 412 -4.59 25.34 -17.00
C THR A 412 -4.62 24.47 -15.77
N ILE A 413 -3.45 24.21 -15.18
CA ILE A 413 -3.39 23.63 -13.85
C ILE A 413 -3.82 24.69 -12.83
N CYS A 414 -4.64 24.31 -11.86
CA CYS A 414 -5.08 25.18 -10.78
C CYS A 414 -5.02 24.45 -9.43
N GLU A 415 -4.99 25.22 -8.35
CA GLU A 415 -5.04 24.71 -6.99
C GLU A 415 -6.42 25.01 -6.39
N CYS A 416 -7.18 23.98 -6.01
CA CYS A 416 -8.48 24.15 -5.36
C CYS A 416 -8.91 22.87 -4.60
N THR A 417 -9.88 23.00 -3.70
CA THR A 417 -10.55 21.85 -3.08
C THR A 417 -11.62 21.31 -4.04
N TYR A 418 -11.23 20.47 -4.99
CA TYR A 418 -12.17 19.89 -5.95
C TYR A 418 -12.92 18.69 -5.36
N ALA A 419 -14.23 18.60 -5.63
CA ALA A 419 -15.05 17.46 -5.24
C ALA A 419 -15.99 17.05 -6.38
N VAL A 420 -16.09 15.74 -6.61
CA VAL A 420 -17.10 15.15 -7.50
C VAL A 420 -18.24 14.62 -6.64
N THR A 421 -19.46 15.08 -6.93
CA THR A 421 -20.66 14.61 -6.23
C THR A 421 -21.19 13.36 -6.91
N ILE A 422 -21.34 12.29 -6.13
CA ILE A 422 -22.05 11.07 -6.54
C ILE A 422 -23.49 11.11 -6.03
N ASP A 423 -24.43 10.66 -6.86
CA ASP A 423 -25.85 10.55 -6.53
C ASP A 423 -26.06 9.33 -5.65
N ASN A 424 -26.44 9.58 -4.40
CA ASN A 424 -26.73 8.54 -3.41
C ASN A 424 -28.22 8.17 -3.33
N ASP A 425 -29.10 8.86 -4.07
CA ASP A 425 -30.54 8.62 -4.05
C ASP A 425 -30.90 7.35 -4.86
N ASN A 426 -30.14 7.06 -5.92
CA ASN A 426 -30.28 5.82 -6.67
C ASN A 426 -29.26 4.76 -6.20
N LYS A 427 -29.74 3.82 -5.38
CA LYS A 427 -28.91 2.71 -4.85
C LYS A 427 -28.50 1.67 -5.90
N ASP A 428 -29.14 1.68 -7.06
CA ASP A 428 -28.83 0.78 -8.18
C ASP A 428 -27.82 1.41 -9.14
N ARG A 429 -27.40 2.65 -8.90
CA ARG A 429 -26.42 3.35 -9.74
C ARG A 429 -25.03 2.76 -9.58
N VAL A 430 -24.38 2.53 -10.72
CA VAL A 430 -23.00 2.05 -10.79
C VAL A 430 -22.11 3.15 -11.33
N TYR A 431 -20.98 3.36 -10.67
CA TYR A 431 -19.97 4.33 -11.10
C TYR A 431 -18.80 3.59 -11.74
N GLN A 432 -18.52 3.92 -13.00
CA GLN A 432 -17.37 3.41 -13.74
C GLN A 432 -16.31 4.51 -13.83
N PHE A 433 -15.15 4.26 -13.23
CA PHE A 433 -14.02 5.19 -13.28
C PHE A 433 -13.03 4.77 -14.37
N VAL A 434 -12.78 5.67 -15.31
CA VAL A 434 -11.74 5.53 -16.33
C VAL A 434 -10.53 6.33 -15.86
N ILE A 435 -9.53 5.62 -15.33
CA ILE A 435 -8.33 6.22 -14.77
C ILE A 435 -7.21 6.19 -15.82
N THR A 436 -6.62 7.35 -16.11
CA THR A 436 -5.52 7.50 -17.06
C THR A 436 -4.32 8.19 -16.43
N ASN A 437 -3.14 7.99 -17.03
CA ASN A 437 -1.92 8.74 -16.73
C ASN A 437 -1.33 9.28 -18.04
N ILE A 438 -2.01 10.26 -18.65
CA ILE A 438 -1.65 10.88 -19.92
C ILE A 438 -1.04 12.26 -19.62
N GLY A 439 0.24 12.46 -19.91
CA GLY A 439 0.93 13.73 -19.65
C GLY A 439 2.45 13.63 -19.82
N GLY A 440 3.16 14.68 -19.42
CA GLY A 440 4.62 14.78 -19.50
C GLY A 440 5.38 13.85 -18.57
N GLY A 441 4.76 13.35 -17.48
CA GLY A 441 5.34 12.35 -16.57
C GLY A 441 5.32 10.90 -17.09
N ALA A 442 5.19 10.72 -18.40
CA ALA A 442 4.94 9.43 -19.04
C ALA A 442 5.94 8.34 -18.59
N GLY A 443 5.42 7.25 -18.02
CA GLY A 443 6.19 6.09 -17.55
C GLY A 443 6.23 5.90 -16.03
N TRP A 444 5.86 6.91 -15.23
CA TRP A 444 5.71 6.75 -13.79
C TRP A 444 4.40 6.02 -13.43
N SER A 445 4.46 5.07 -12.51
CA SER A 445 3.26 4.40 -12.00
C SER A 445 2.67 5.17 -10.81
N HIS A 446 1.33 5.26 -10.75
CA HIS A 446 0.62 5.94 -9.68
C HIS A 446 -0.38 4.97 -9.04
N PRO A 447 -0.14 4.48 -7.81
CA PRO A 447 -1.16 3.74 -7.09
C PRO A 447 -2.28 4.71 -6.68
N VAL A 448 -3.50 4.41 -7.11
CA VAL A 448 -4.69 5.18 -6.75
C VAL A 448 -5.49 4.39 -5.72
N HIS A 449 -5.76 5.03 -4.57
CA HIS A 449 -6.55 4.45 -3.48
C HIS A 449 -7.87 5.19 -3.32
N LEU A 450 -8.97 4.44 -3.15
CA LEU A 450 -10.30 4.99 -2.90
C LEU A 450 -10.73 4.66 -1.47
N HIS A 451 -10.98 5.70 -0.67
CA HIS A 451 -11.47 5.56 0.70
C HIS A 451 -12.93 5.08 0.73
N GLY A 452 -13.30 4.38 1.81
CA GLY A 452 -14.69 4.00 2.09
C GLY A 452 -15.28 2.91 1.18
N HIS A 453 -14.53 2.43 0.19
CA HIS A 453 -15.03 1.51 -0.83
C HIS A 453 -13.97 0.49 -1.24
N SER A 454 -14.43 -0.60 -1.85
CA SER A 454 -13.66 -1.48 -2.72
C SER A 454 -14.20 -1.33 -4.14
N PHE A 455 -13.37 -1.57 -5.15
CA PHE A 455 -13.78 -1.49 -6.55
C PHE A 455 -13.26 -2.69 -7.34
N TYR A 456 -13.95 -3.03 -8.43
CA TYR A 456 -13.52 -4.06 -9.36
C TYR A 456 -12.61 -3.43 -10.42
N VAL A 457 -11.42 -4.00 -10.60
CA VAL A 457 -10.54 -3.65 -11.71
C VAL A 457 -11.05 -4.35 -12.97
N MET A 458 -11.85 -3.63 -13.77
CA MET A 458 -12.51 -4.19 -14.95
C MET A 458 -11.54 -4.41 -16.12
N LYS A 459 -10.59 -3.50 -16.30
CA LYS A 459 -9.61 -3.54 -17.38
C LYS A 459 -8.39 -2.69 -17.01
N MET A 460 -7.20 -3.25 -17.22
CA MET A 460 -5.93 -2.53 -17.22
C MET A 460 -5.34 -2.53 -18.62
N VAL A 461 -4.84 -1.38 -19.06
CA VAL A 461 -4.13 -1.23 -20.33
C VAL A 461 -2.86 -0.44 -20.08
N PHE A 462 -1.77 -0.88 -20.71
CA PHE A 462 -0.48 -0.22 -20.63
C PHE A 462 -0.12 0.40 -21.97
N ALA A 463 0.73 1.42 -21.93
CA ALA A 463 1.32 1.95 -23.14
C ALA A 463 2.22 0.92 -23.84
N THR A 464 2.51 1.17 -25.12
CA THR A 464 3.40 0.32 -25.90
C THR A 464 4.86 0.62 -25.58
N TYR A 465 5.65 -0.44 -25.40
CA TYR A 465 7.09 -0.36 -25.17
C TYR A 465 7.83 -0.99 -26.35
N ASP A 466 8.99 -0.45 -26.69
CA ASP A 466 9.88 -1.02 -27.70
C ASP A 466 10.63 -2.24 -27.17
N SER A 467 11.48 -2.86 -28.00
CA SER A 467 12.27 -4.02 -27.60
C SER A 467 13.25 -3.73 -26.47
N ASP A 468 13.61 -2.47 -26.22
CA ASP A 468 14.52 -2.10 -25.14
C ASP A 468 13.77 -1.74 -23.86
N GLY A 469 12.44 -1.94 -23.82
CA GLY A 469 11.59 -1.60 -22.69
C GLY A 469 11.34 -0.09 -22.57
N LYS A 470 11.64 0.70 -23.61
CA LYS A 470 11.37 2.14 -23.61
C LYS A 470 9.97 2.41 -24.11
N LEU A 471 9.30 3.36 -23.46
CA LEU A 471 7.99 3.83 -23.87
C LEU A 471 8.03 4.34 -25.31
N MET A 472 7.23 3.75 -26.19
CA MET A 472 7.11 4.21 -27.57
C MET A 472 6.25 5.46 -27.64
N GLN A 473 6.89 6.63 -27.61
CA GLN A 473 6.22 7.92 -27.83
C GLN A 473 5.96 8.14 -29.33
N ASN A 474 4.92 7.52 -29.90
CA ASN A 474 4.39 8.02 -31.18
C ASN A 474 3.55 9.26 -30.87
N GLY A 475 4.22 10.42 -30.85
CA GLY A 475 3.61 11.72 -30.60
C GLY A 475 2.27 11.86 -31.32
N THR A 476 1.23 12.21 -30.56
CA THR A 476 -0.18 12.41 -30.94
C THR A 476 -1.13 11.21 -30.99
N GLN A 477 -0.73 9.98 -30.64
CA GLN A 477 -1.68 8.88 -30.38
C GLN A 477 -1.52 8.32 -28.96
N ASP A 478 -1.67 9.19 -27.97
CA ASP A 478 -1.86 8.80 -26.58
C ASP A 478 -3.18 8.02 -26.47
N ASN A 479 -3.09 6.69 -26.34
CA ASN A 479 -4.20 5.75 -26.23
C ASN A 479 -5.22 5.79 -27.41
N ILE A 480 -5.32 4.69 -28.16
CA ILE A 480 -6.27 4.60 -29.29
C ILE A 480 -7.74 4.65 -28.86
N ASP A 481 -8.03 4.32 -27.60
CA ASP A 481 -9.41 4.25 -27.09
C ASP A 481 -9.89 5.61 -26.55
N ILE A 482 -8.98 6.51 -26.16
CA ILE A 482 -9.30 7.78 -25.50
C ILE A 482 -8.93 8.95 -26.41
N ILE A 483 -9.71 10.03 -26.35
CA ILE A 483 -9.40 11.31 -27.00
C ILE A 483 -9.25 12.39 -25.94
N CYS A 484 -8.14 13.10 -26.01
CA CYS A 484 -7.90 14.36 -25.31
C CYS A 484 -8.16 15.50 -26.31
N PRO A 485 -9.25 16.27 -26.20
CA PRO A 485 -9.73 17.16 -27.27
C PRO A 485 -8.76 18.26 -27.75
N ASP A 486 -7.79 18.67 -26.93
CA ASP A 486 -6.74 19.63 -27.30
C ASP A 486 -5.41 19.25 -26.60
N SER A 487 -4.29 19.44 -27.31
CA SER A 487 -2.92 19.38 -26.80
C SER A 487 -2.66 20.21 -25.53
N LYS A 488 -3.41 21.29 -25.32
CA LYS A 488 -3.31 22.12 -24.11
C LYS A 488 -4.22 21.67 -22.97
N ASN A 489 -5.11 20.70 -23.20
CA ASN A 489 -6.16 20.31 -22.25
C ASN A 489 -5.62 19.43 -21.11
N PHE A 490 -4.36 18.99 -21.15
CA PHE A 490 -3.81 18.05 -20.16
C PHE A 490 -4.64 16.76 -19.99
N CYS A 491 -5.44 16.43 -21.00
CA CYS A 491 -6.48 15.40 -20.98
C CYS A 491 -7.49 15.50 -19.82
N SER A 492 -7.83 16.73 -19.40
CA SER A 492 -8.80 17.01 -18.33
C SER A 492 -10.25 16.71 -18.74
N ASP A 493 -10.56 16.80 -20.04
CA ASP A 493 -11.87 16.49 -20.64
C ASP A 493 -11.84 15.19 -21.48
N ALA A 494 -11.15 14.16 -20.99
CA ALA A 494 -11.02 12.88 -21.68
C ALA A 494 -12.38 12.23 -21.97
N LYS A 495 -12.49 11.60 -23.15
CA LYS A 495 -13.67 10.82 -23.58
C LYS A 495 -13.26 9.60 -24.39
N TRP A 496 -14.15 8.62 -24.52
CA TRP A 496 -13.95 7.53 -25.46
C TRP A 496 -13.92 8.04 -26.90
N ARG A 497 -13.03 7.46 -27.71
CA ARG A 497 -12.91 7.77 -29.14
C ARG A 497 -14.17 7.42 -29.93
N ASN A 498 -14.86 6.36 -29.53
CA ASN A 498 -16.02 5.81 -30.25
C ASN A 498 -17.31 6.65 -30.07
N GLU A 499 -17.31 7.63 -29.17
CA GLU A 499 -18.45 8.53 -28.96
C GLU A 499 -18.50 9.70 -29.96
N LEU A 500 -17.52 9.80 -30.87
CA LEU A 500 -17.43 10.88 -31.85
C LEU A 500 -17.97 10.54 -33.26
N GLY A 501 -18.62 9.38 -33.42
CA GLY A 501 -19.36 9.01 -34.64
C GLY A 501 -18.73 7.90 -35.48
#